data_AF-A0A655Z0D9-F1
#
_entry.id   AF-A0A655Z0D9-F1
#
_cell.length_a   1.000
_cell.length_b   1.000
_cell.length_c   1.000
_cell.angle_alpha   90.00
_cell.angle_beta   90.00
_cell.angle_gamma   90.00
#
_symmetry.space_group_name_H-M   'P 1'
#
loop_
_entity.id
_entity.type
_entity.pdbx_description
1 polymer ?
#
loop_
_entity_poly.entity_id
_entity_poly.type
_entity_poly.pdbx_seq_one_letter_code
_entity_poly.pdbx_strand_id
1 'polypeptide(L)'
;MLIPEAAQLVIQAGAMSHNGQVFVLDMGEPVKIVDLAKRMIHLMGMKEFCDGRSDEGDIEIKFTGLRPGEKLYEELLIGENVEGTSHQKIMTACEEKLSWDAMEDLLTELDVCCHNFDVECIKRILLDAPTGYSPQK
;
A
#
# COMPACT_ATOMS: atom_id res chain seq x y z
N MET A 1 -5.13 10.26 -7.97
CA MET A 1 -6.13 10.88 -7.06
C MET A 1 -5.52 12.09 -6.37
N LEU A 2 -6.25 13.20 -6.26
CA LEU A 2 -5.85 14.38 -5.52
C LEU A 2 -6.26 14.29 -4.04
N ILE A 3 -5.61 15.05 -3.17
CA ILE A 3 -5.89 15.05 -1.72
C ILE A 3 -7.37 15.39 -1.40
N PRO A 4 -7.99 16.45 -1.98
CA PRO A 4 -9.38 16.76 -1.69
C PRO A 4 -10.35 15.67 -2.16
N GLU A 5 -10.04 15.02 -3.29
CA GLU A 5 -10.84 13.91 -3.81
C GLU A 5 -10.81 12.72 -2.85
N ALA A 6 -9.62 12.33 -2.39
CA ALA A 6 -9.45 11.25 -1.42
C ALA A 6 -10.21 11.55 -0.11
N ALA A 7 -10.04 12.76 0.43
CA ALA A 7 -10.71 13.17 1.66
C ALA A 7 -12.24 13.15 1.52
N GLN A 8 -12.78 13.62 0.37
CA GLN A 8 -14.22 13.58 0.10
C GLN A 8 -14.75 12.15 0.04
N LEU A 9 -14.03 11.24 -0.63
CA LEU A 9 -14.41 9.83 -0.72
C LEU A 9 -14.40 9.15 0.66
N VAL A 10 -13.42 9.46 1.52
CA VAL A 10 -13.38 8.95 2.90
C VAL A 10 -14.59 9.40 3.71
N ILE A 11 -14.98 10.68 3.61
CA ILE A 11 -16.16 11.20 4.30
C ILE A 11 -17.44 10.51 3.81
N GLN A 12 -17.57 10.31 2.50
CA GLN A 12 -18.72 9.62 1.90
C GLN A 12 -18.78 8.15 2.32
N ALA A 13 -17.65 7.43 2.28
CA ALA A 13 -17.55 6.05 2.76
C ALA A 13 -17.99 5.95 4.24
N GLY A 14 -17.55 6.89 5.09
CA GLY A 14 -17.99 6.98 6.48
C GLY A 14 -19.50 7.14 6.63
N ALA A 15 -20.13 7.99 5.81
CA ALA A 15 -21.59 8.18 5.83
C ALA A 15 -22.38 6.96 5.33
N MET A 16 -21.76 6.10 4.50
CA MET A 16 -22.34 4.88 3.95
C MET A 16 -22.06 3.64 4.82
N SER A 17 -21.23 3.78 5.85
CA SER A 17 -20.70 2.66 6.60
C SER A 17 -21.75 1.94 7.45
N HIS A 18 -21.68 0.61 7.42
CA HIS A 18 -22.31 -0.28 8.38
C HIS A 18 -21.24 -0.97 9.22
N ASN A 19 -21.65 -1.59 10.33
CA ASN A 19 -20.73 -2.12 11.34
C ASN A 19 -19.69 -3.09 10.75
N GLY A 20 -18.42 -2.71 10.80
CA GLY A 20 -17.28 -3.56 10.45
C GLY A 20 -16.93 -3.63 8.95
N GLN A 21 -17.42 -2.71 8.12
CA GLN A 21 -17.06 -2.69 6.68
C GLN A 21 -15.69 -2.08 6.43
N VAL A 22 -14.92 -2.72 5.54
CA VAL A 22 -13.68 -2.18 5.00
C VAL A 22 -13.98 -1.58 3.62
N PHE A 23 -13.61 -0.32 3.40
CA PHE A 23 -13.81 0.34 2.11
C PHE A 23 -12.48 0.50 1.37
N VAL A 24 -12.55 0.32 0.05
CA VAL A 24 -11.44 0.51 -0.87
C VAL A 24 -11.83 1.55 -1.91
N LEU A 25 -10.92 2.49 -2.16
CA LEU A 25 -11.14 3.59 -3.08
C LEU A 25 -10.51 3.26 -4.44
N ASP A 26 -11.27 3.49 -5.50
CA ASP A 26 -10.72 3.40 -6.86
C ASP A 26 -9.74 4.55 -7.12
N MET A 27 -8.45 4.20 -7.21
CA MET A 27 -7.35 5.13 -7.45
C MET A 27 -7.12 5.43 -8.94
N GLY A 28 -7.82 4.71 -9.84
CA GLY A 28 -7.63 4.76 -11.28
C GLY A 28 -6.35 4.07 -11.74
N GLU A 29 -5.83 4.51 -12.87
CA GLU A 29 -4.66 3.90 -13.51
C GLU A 29 -3.37 4.08 -12.68
N PRO A 30 -2.56 3.02 -12.53
CA PRO A 30 -1.28 3.11 -11.84
C PRO A 30 -0.30 4.00 -12.61
N VAL A 31 0.53 4.74 -11.87
CA VAL A 31 1.53 5.65 -12.44
C VAL A 31 2.93 5.11 -12.16
N LYS A 32 3.74 4.97 -13.20
CA LYS A 32 5.15 4.58 -13.07
C LYS A 32 5.96 5.75 -12.50
N ILE A 33 6.73 5.49 -11.45
CA ILE A 33 7.56 6.51 -10.78
C ILE A 33 8.61 7.12 -11.73
N VAL A 34 9.15 6.32 -12.66
CA VAL A 34 10.10 6.82 -13.68
C VAL A 34 9.44 7.83 -14.62
N ASP A 35 8.19 7.62 -15.02
CA ASP A 35 7.48 8.54 -15.92
C ASP A 35 7.13 9.85 -15.20
N LEU A 36 6.79 9.76 -13.91
CA LEU A 36 6.62 10.93 -13.06
C LEU A 36 7.91 11.76 -12.95
N ALA A 37 9.05 11.12 -12.70
CA ALA A 37 10.35 11.79 -12.62
C ALA A 37 10.69 12.52 -13.93
N LYS A 38 10.54 11.85 -15.08
CA LYS A 38 10.72 12.45 -16.40
C LYS A 38 9.81 13.64 -16.63
N ARG A 39 8.54 13.54 -16.24
CA ARG A 39 7.57 14.62 -16.38
C ARG A 39 7.96 15.84 -15.55
N MET A 40 8.44 15.64 -14.33
CA MET A 40 8.91 16.73 -13.46
C MET A 40 10.11 17.46 -14.07
N ILE A 41 11.07 16.73 -14.62
CA ILE A 41 12.26 17.29 -15.31
C ILE A 41 11.82 18.14 -16.52
N HIS A 42 10.98 17.57 -17.38
CA HIS A 42 10.45 18.28 -18.57
C HIS A 42 9.64 19.53 -18.23
N LEU A 43 8.86 19.52 -17.15
CA LEU A 43 8.10 20.68 -16.69
C LEU A 43 8.99 21.85 -16.24
N MET A 44 10.24 21.56 -15.84
CA MET A 44 11.26 22.56 -15.54
C MET A 44 12.01 23.05 -16.79
N GLY A 45 11.64 22.58 -17.99
CA GLY A 45 12.29 22.93 -19.25
C GLY A 45 13.65 22.23 -19.45
N MET A 46 13.92 21.18 -18.68
CA MET A 46 15.17 20.42 -18.68
C MET A 46 14.97 19.07 -19.37
N LYS A 47 16.07 18.46 -19.81
CA LYS A 47 16.10 17.10 -20.39
C LYS A 47 16.67 16.09 -19.41
N GLU A 48 16.03 14.93 -19.28
CA GLU A 48 16.58 13.82 -18.52
C GLU A 48 17.66 13.06 -19.31
N PHE A 49 18.52 12.36 -18.60
CA PHE A 49 19.34 11.29 -19.15
C PHE A 49 19.50 10.14 -18.15
N CYS A 50 19.96 8.99 -18.65
CA CYS A 50 20.26 7.80 -17.85
C CYS A 50 21.70 7.32 -18.13
N ASP A 51 22.23 6.50 -17.23
CA ASP A 51 23.49 5.75 -17.41
C ASP A 51 24.74 6.62 -17.66
N GLY A 52 24.85 7.76 -16.98
CA GLY A 52 26.03 8.62 -17.03
C GLY A 52 26.32 9.27 -18.40
N ARG A 53 25.42 9.17 -19.38
CA ARG A 53 25.57 9.80 -20.70
C ARG A 53 25.01 11.22 -20.68
N SER A 54 25.89 12.19 -20.40
CA SER A 54 25.53 13.60 -20.20
C SER A 54 25.49 14.45 -21.49
N ASP A 55 25.75 13.87 -22.66
CA ASP A 55 26.07 14.70 -23.86
C ASP A 55 24.89 15.58 -24.34
N GLU A 56 23.64 15.28 -23.94
CA GLU A 56 22.45 16.07 -24.31
C GLU A 56 21.43 16.28 -23.18
N GLY A 57 21.73 15.87 -21.94
CA GLY A 57 20.79 15.89 -20.82
C GLY A 57 21.25 16.78 -19.66
N ASP A 58 20.29 17.40 -18.97
CA ASP A 58 20.52 18.32 -17.85
C ASP A 58 20.48 17.62 -16.49
N ILE A 59 19.62 16.58 -16.34
CA ILE A 59 19.38 15.88 -15.07
C ILE A 59 19.47 14.36 -15.27
N GLU A 60 20.31 13.69 -14.46
CA GLU A 60 20.41 12.23 -14.46
C GLU A 60 19.29 11.58 -13.64
N ILE A 61 18.64 10.55 -14.20
CA ILE A 61 17.79 9.62 -13.44
C ILE A 61 18.62 8.38 -13.07
N LYS A 62 18.98 8.26 -11.80
CA LYS A 62 19.74 7.13 -11.27
C LYS A 62 18.84 6.13 -10.55
N PHE A 63 18.89 4.86 -10.98
CA PHE A 63 18.17 3.77 -10.31
C PHE A 63 19.00 3.23 -9.14
N THR A 64 18.47 3.33 -7.92
CA THR A 64 19.14 2.88 -6.69
C THR A 64 18.73 1.48 -6.23
N GLY A 65 17.79 0.84 -6.93
CA GLY A 65 17.18 -0.42 -6.49
C GLY A 65 16.08 -0.20 -5.43
N LEU A 66 15.39 -1.29 -5.11
CA LEU A 66 14.35 -1.33 -4.07
C LEU A 66 14.99 -1.44 -2.68
N ARG A 67 14.38 -0.77 -1.70
CA ARG A 67 14.72 -0.90 -0.29
C ARG A 67 14.05 -2.16 0.30
N PRO A 68 14.60 -2.75 1.38
CA PRO A 68 13.98 -3.90 2.03
C PRO A 68 12.53 -3.62 2.43
N GLY A 69 11.62 -4.50 2.02
CA GLY A 69 10.18 -4.37 2.26
C GLY A 69 9.42 -3.51 1.26
N GLU A 70 10.08 -2.90 0.26
CA GLU A 70 9.37 -2.20 -0.82
C GLU A 70 8.81 -3.17 -1.85
N LYS A 71 7.57 -2.91 -2.29
CA LYS A 71 6.96 -3.61 -3.42
C LYS A 71 7.20 -2.83 -4.71
N LEU A 72 7.41 -3.54 -5.82
CA LEU A 72 7.48 -2.93 -7.16
C LEU A 72 6.10 -2.48 -7.66
N TYR A 73 5.05 -3.17 -7.21
CA TYR A 73 3.65 -2.87 -7.49
C TYR A 73 2.87 -2.99 -6.19
N GLU A 74 2.06 -1.98 -5.88
CA GLU A 74 1.09 -2.06 -4.80
C GLU A 74 -0.17 -2.78 -5.29
N GLU A 75 -0.71 -3.63 -4.44
CA GLU A 75 -2.01 -4.28 -4.67
C GLU A 75 -3.08 -3.41 -4.02
N LEU A 76 -4.12 -3.06 -4.78
CA LEU A 76 -5.26 -2.30 -4.24
C LEU A 76 -6.07 -3.11 -3.21
N LEU A 77 -6.00 -4.44 -3.31
CA LEU A 77 -6.78 -5.41 -2.54
C LEU A 77 -5.96 -6.67 -2.30
N ILE A 78 -6.06 -7.24 -1.09
CA ILE A 78 -5.52 -8.56 -0.75
C ILE A 78 -6.65 -9.58 -0.95
N GLY A 79 -6.96 -9.93 -2.20
CA GLY A 79 -7.99 -10.93 -2.55
C GLY A 79 -9.03 -10.47 -3.57
N GLU A 80 -10.03 -11.32 -3.84
CA GLU A 80 -11.06 -11.11 -4.88
C GLU A 80 -12.44 -10.70 -4.32
N ASN A 81 -12.62 -10.59 -3.01
CA ASN A 81 -13.91 -10.38 -2.36
C ASN A 81 -14.32 -8.90 -2.32
N VAL A 82 -14.55 -8.32 -3.49
CA VAL A 82 -14.94 -6.91 -3.64
C VAL A 82 -16.38 -6.80 -4.08
N GLU A 83 -17.16 -6.04 -3.32
CA GLU A 83 -18.53 -5.67 -3.68
C GLU A 83 -18.60 -4.18 -4.01
N GLY A 84 -19.38 -3.84 -5.04
CA GLY A 84 -19.65 -2.45 -5.39
C GLY A 84 -20.55 -1.77 -4.35
N THR A 85 -20.36 -0.47 -4.13
CA THR A 85 -21.29 0.35 -3.33
C THR A 85 -22.19 1.20 -4.24
N SER A 86 -23.04 2.05 -3.65
CA SER A 86 -23.81 3.04 -4.42
C SER A 86 -22.94 4.15 -5.06
N HIS A 87 -21.67 4.27 -4.68
CA HIS A 87 -20.73 5.22 -5.26
C HIS A 87 -19.68 4.50 -6.12
N GLN A 88 -19.53 4.91 -7.39
CA GLN A 88 -18.69 4.20 -8.38
C GLN A 88 -17.22 4.05 -7.98
N LYS A 89 -16.68 4.99 -7.18
CA LYS A 89 -15.29 4.96 -6.71
C LYS A 89 -15.09 4.38 -5.31
N ILE A 90 -16.15 3.87 -4.69
CA ILE A 90 -16.08 3.29 -3.35
C ILE A 90 -16.53 1.84 -3.46
N MET A 91 -15.66 0.94 -3.06
CA MET A 91 -15.90 -0.50 -3.05
C MET A 91 -15.81 -1.01 -1.62
N THR A 92 -16.44 -2.14 -1.32
CA THR A 92 -16.35 -2.80 -0.02
C THR A 92 -15.53 -4.08 -0.16
N ALA A 93 -14.55 -4.26 0.72
CA ALA A 93 -13.77 -5.48 0.83
C ALA A 93 -14.34 -6.35 1.96
N CYS A 94 -14.61 -7.62 1.66
CA CYS A 94 -14.97 -8.62 2.67
C CYS A 94 -13.71 -9.38 3.09
N GLU A 95 -13.05 -8.82 4.11
CA GLU A 95 -11.85 -9.40 4.71
C GLU A 95 -12.19 -10.44 5.79
N GLU A 96 -11.29 -11.41 5.97
CA GLU A 96 -11.34 -12.29 7.12
C GLU A 96 -11.12 -11.50 8.41
N LYS A 97 -11.81 -11.91 9.48
CA LYS A 97 -11.69 -11.27 10.79
C LYS A 97 -11.54 -12.32 11.88
N LEU A 98 -10.66 -12.03 12.83
CA LEU A 98 -10.55 -12.79 14.06
C LEU A 98 -11.67 -12.40 15.02
N SER A 99 -12.07 -13.33 15.90
CA SER A 99 -12.83 -12.96 17.08
C SER A 99 -11.97 -12.09 18.00
N TRP A 100 -12.59 -11.29 18.86
CA TRP A 100 -11.85 -10.48 19.82
C TRP A 100 -10.96 -11.35 20.72
N ASP A 101 -11.47 -12.46 21.24
CA ASP A 101 -10.70 -13.36 22.10
C ASP A 101 -9.43 -13.89 21.40
N ALA A 102 -9.54 -14.33 20.14
CA ALA A 102 -8.40 -14.81 19.38
C ALA A 102 -7.41 -13.68 19.03
N MET A 103 -7.91 -12.47 18.79
CA MET A 103 -7.08 -11.28 18.54
C MET A 103 -6.32 -10.87 19.81
N GLU A 104 -6.96 -10.91 20.97
CA GLU A 104 -6.37 -10.56 22.27
C GLU A 104 -5.24 -11.52 22.65
N ASP A 105 -5.46 -12.83 22.49
CA ASP A 105 -4.43 -13.86 22.69
C ASP A 105 -3.21 -13.61 21.78
N LEU A 106 -3.47 -13.33 20.49
CA LEU A 106 -2.42 -13.07 19.51
C LEU A 106 -1.62 -11.80 19.83
N LEU A 107 -2.30 -10.72 20.20
CA LEU A 107 -1.65 -9.46 20.58
C LEU A 107 -0.81 -9.62 21.84
N THR A 108 -1.27 -10.44 22.80
CA THR A 108 -0.53 -10.71 24.02
C THR A 108 0.75 -11.50 23.73
N GLU A 109 0.69 -12.54 22.89
CA GLU A 109 1.88 -13.28 22.47
C GLU A 109 2.87 -12.39 21.69
N LEU A 110 2.34 -11.57 20.77
CA LEU A 110 3.13 -10.64 19.98
C LEU A 110 3.84 -9.61 20.86
N ASP A 111 3.15 -9.05 21.86
CA ASP A 111 3.72 -8.08 22.80
C ASP A 111 4.89 -8.68 23.59
N VAL A 112 4.75 -9.93 24.07
CA VAL A 112 5.82 -10.65 24.76
C VAL A 112 7.03 -10.87 23.85
N CYS A 113 6.81 -11.29 22.59
CA CYS A 113 7.91 -11.50 21.64
C CYS A 113 8.60 -10.19 21.23
N CYS A 114 7.85 -9.08 21.11
CA CYS A 114 8.39 -7.75 20.90
C CYS A 114 9.28 -7.29 22.06
N HIS A 115 8.83 -7.44 23.31
CA HIS A 115 9.62 -7.07 24.50
C HIS A 115 10.93 -7.85 24.61
N ASN A 116 10.94 -9.11 24.15
CA ASN A 116 12.12 -9.96 24.15
C ASN A 116 12.98 -9.84 22.88
N PHE A 117 12.59 -9.00 21.91
CA PHE A 117 13.22 -8.90 20.59
C PHE A 117 13.34 -10.24 19.86
N ASP A 118 12.39 -11.15 20.06
CA ASP A 118 12.37 -12.45 19.41
C ASP A 118 11.77 -12.34 17.99
N VAL A 119 12.64 -11.99 17.05
CA VAL A 119 12.28 -11.77 15.64
C VAL A 119 11.68 -13.02 15.00
N GLU A 120 12.15 -14.21 15.37
CA GLU A 120 11.66 -15.45 14.78
C GLU A 120 10.27 -15.81 15.31
N CYS A 121 10.02 -15.58 16.61
CA CYS A 121 8.67 -15.65 17.17
C CYS A 121 7.72 -14.66 16.47
N ILE A 122 8.11 -13.40 16.30
CA ILE A 122 7.28 -12.36 15.67
C ILE A 122 6.91 -12.78 14.23
N LYS A 123 7.89 -13.23 13.44
CA LYS A 123 7.63 -13.69 12.07
C LYS A 123 6.67 -14.88 12.06
N ARG A 124 6.83 -15.83 12.97
CA ARG A 124 5.93 -16.98 13.08
C ARG A 124 4.51 -16.52 13.36
N ILE A 125 4.31 -15.66 14.36
CA ILE A 125 2.99 -15.11 14.70
C ILE A 125 2.35 -14.44 13.48
N LEU A 126 3.11 -13.60 12.75
CA LEU A 126 2.60 -12.90 11.57
C LEU A 126 2.25 -13.86 10.41
N LEU A 127 3.01 -14.93 10.22
CA LEU A 127 2.78 -15.95 9.19
C LEU A 127 1.58 -16.85 9.51
N ASP A 128 1.37 -17.20 10.78
CA ASP A 128 0.28 -18.06 11.23
C ASP A 128 -1.05 -17.29 11.32
N ALA A 129 -0.98 -15.97 11.50
CA ALA A 129 -2.13 -15.08 11.52
C ALA A 129 -2.70 -14.84 10.11
N PRO A 130 -4.02 -14.57 9.97
CA PRO A 130 -4.65 -14.22 8.70
C PRO A 130 -4.33 -12.76 8.30
N THR A 131 -3.05 -12.43 8.17
CA THR A 131 -2.56 -11.06 7.87
C THR A 131 -2.20 -10.88 6.40
N GLY A 132 -2.15 -11.97 5.62
CA GLY A 132 -1.63 -11.94 4.25
C GLY A 132 -0.12 -11.66 4.18
N TYR A 133 0.60 -11.69 5.31
CA TYR A 133 2.02 -11.40 5.35
C TYR A 133 2.85 -12.47 4.62
N SER A 134 3.50 -12.06 3.53
CA SER A 134 4.42 -12.88 2.77
C SER A 134 5.79 -12.21 2.75
N PRO A 135 6.75 -12.61 3.60
CA PRO A 135 8.08 -12.03 3.59
C PRO A 135 8.74 -12.32 2.23
N GLN A 136 8.88 -11.27 1.41
CA GLN A 136 9.69 -11.37 0.20
C GLN A 136 11.16 -11.53 0.62
N LYS A 137 11.82 -12.55 0.06
CA LYS A 137 13.24 -12.84 0.28
C LYS A 137 14.13 -11.71 -0.22
#